data_AF-A0A453MR68-F1
#
_entry.id   AF-A0A453MR68-F1
#
_cell.length_a   1.000
_cell.length_b   1.000
_cell.length_c   1.000
_cell.angle_alpha   90.00
_cell.angle_beta   90.00
_cell.angle_gamma   90.00
#
_symmetry.space_group_name_H-M   'P 1'
#
loop_
_entity.id
_entity.type
_entity.pdbx_description
1 polymer ?
#
loop_
_entity_poly.entity_id
_entity_poly.type
_entity_poly.pdbx_seq_one_letter_code
_entity_poly.pdbx_strand_id
1 'polypeptide(L)'
;MLQEGSAPDFIDKVVTLFCEDGECIIGEIAKLLDKPCMDYHKVSRFVLELKGSSACIGAQRVKNSCIQFHQCCQEKSRDGCLNSLDSVRNDFYDVCSMFNPHASGPSLHPKL
;
A
#
# COMPACT_ATOMS: atom_id res chain seq x y z
N MET A 1 -16.10 -37.56 -3.28
CA MET A 1 -14.72 -37.27 -2.87
C MET A 1 -14.05 -36.51 -4.00
N LEU A 2 -13.95 -35.19 -3.92
CA LEU A 2 -13.07 -34.37 -4.76
C LEU A 2 -12.56 -33.22 -3.87
N GLN A 3 -11.62 -33.53 -2.98
CA GLN A 3 -10.75 -32.53 -2.38
C GLN A 3 -9.62 -32.25 -3.37
N GLU A 4 -9.96 -31.56 -4.45
CA GLU A 4 -8.98 -30.87 -5.29
C GLU A 4 -9.03 -29.41 -4.84
N GLY A 5 -8.08 -28.90 -4.06
CA GLY A 5 -8.27 -27.54 -3.54
C GLY A 5 -7.15 -26.85 -2.79
N SER A 6 -5.93 -27.38 -2.73
CA SER A 6 -4.80 -26.57 -2.27
C SER A 6 -3.74 -26.56 -3.37
N ALA A 7 -3.73 -25.51 -4.18
CA ALA A 7 -2.51 -25.13 -4.88
C ALA A 7 -1.59 -24.53 -3.81
N PRO A 8 -0.53 -25.23 -3.39
CA PRO A 8 0.27 -24.85 -2.22
C PRO A 8 0.85 -23.43 -2.33
N ASP A 9 1.05 -22.92 -3.56
CA ASP A 9 1.65 -21.61 -3.82
C ASP A 9 0.62 -20.50 -4.10
N PHE A 10 -0.69 -20.78 -4.01
CA PHE A 10 -1.71 -19.80 -4.39
C PHE A 10 -1.65 -18.54 -3.51
N ILE A 11 -1.47 -18.72 -2.21
CA ILE A 11 -1.37 -17.60 -1.27
C ILE A 11 -0.12 -16.77 -1.56
N ASP A 12 1.03 -17.41 -1.76
CA ASP A 12 2.28 -16.72 -2.08
C ASP A 12 2.15 -15.90 -3.37
N LYS A 13 1.50 -16.45 -4.40
CA LYS A 13 1.24 -15.72 -5.66
C LYS A 13 0.31 -14.52 -5.45
N VAL A 14 -0.76 -14.69 -4.67
CA VAL A 14 -1.71 -13.61 -4.38
C VAL A 14 -1.02 -12.48 -3.59
N VAL A 15 -0.21 -12.82 -2.59
CA VAL A 15 0.52 -11.81 -1.81
C VAL A 15 1.62 -11.15 -2.65
N THR A 16 2.32 -11.91 -3.51
CA THR A 16 3.31 -11.36 -4.44
C THR A 16 2.68 -10.33 -5.38
N LEU A 17 1.54 -10.67 -6.00
CA LEU A 17 0.81 -9.74 -6.86
C LEU A 17 0.35 -8.49 -6.10
N PHE A 18 -0.19 -8.66 -4.88
CA PHE A 18 -0.53 -7.53 -4.03
C PHE A 18 0.66 -6.60 -3.77
N CYS A 19 1.84 -7.17 -3.51
CA CYS A 19 3.06 -6.41 -3.25
C CYS A 19 3.55 -5.68 -4.52
N GLU A 20 3.53 -6.32 -5.68
CA GLU A 20 3.93 -5.69 -6.95
C GLU A 20 2.99 -4.53 -7.34
N ASP A 21 1.67 -4.77 -7.27
CA ASP A 21 0.67 -3.75 -7.59
C ASP A 21 0.71 -2.60 -6.56
N GLY A 22 0.84 -2.94 -5.27
CA GLY A 22 0.88 -1.97 -4.18
C GLY A 22 2.11 -1.06 -4.24
N GLU A 23 3.28 -1.59 -4.60
CA GLU A 23 4.50 -0.79 -4.84
C GLU A 23 4.27 0.27 -5.92
N CYS A 24 3.65 -0.13 -7.03
CA CYS A 24 3.32 0.79 -8.11
C CYS A 24 2.36 1.89 -7.64
N ILE A 25 1.29 1.52 -6.93
CA ILE A 25 0.30 2.46 -6.40
C ILE A 25 0.93 3.45 -5.41
N ILE A 26 1.73 2.96 -4.45
CA ILE A 26 2.42 3.79 -3.45
C ILE A 26 3.41 4.75 -4.14
N GLY A 27 4.13 4.27 -5.17
CA GLY A 27 5.01 5.09 -5.99
C GLY A 27 4.29 6.21 -6.71
N GLU A 28 3.12 5.94 -7.32
CA GLU A 28 2.30 6.96 -7.97
C GLU A 28 1.74 7.98 -6.97
N ILE A 29 1.29 7.54 -5.79
CA ILE A 29 0.88 8.43 -4.71
C ILE A 29 2.03 9.36 -4.33
N ALA A 30 3.23 8.83 -4.07
CA ALA A 30 4.40 9.62 -3.70
C ALA A 30 4.73 10.71 -4.72
N LYS A 31 4.77 10.35 -6.02
CA LYS A 31 5.00 11.30 -7.12
C LYS A 31 3.95 12.41 -7.18
N LEU A 32 2.70 12.13 -6.78
CA LEU A 32 1.64 13.14 -6.72
C LEU A 32 1.80 14.07 -5.52
N LEU A 33 2.25 13.54 -4.38
CA LEU A 33 2.46 14.31 -3.16
C LEU A 33 3.67 15.25 -3.29
N ASP A 34 4.71 14.86 -4.03
CA ASP A 34 5.90 15.70 -4.26
C ASP A 34 5.62 16.97 -5.10
N LYS A 35 4.47 17.04 -5.77
CA LYS A 35 4.10 18.21 -6.58
C LYS A 35 3.69 19.38 -5.70
N PRO A 36 4.03 20.64 -6.07
CA PRO A 36 3.59 21.83 -5.33
C PRO A 36 2.06 21.92 -5.19
N CYS A 37 1.35 21.63 -6.28
CA CYS A 37 -0.11 21.53 -6.30
C CYS A 37 -0.51 20.05 -6.29
N MET A 38 -0.99 19.57 -5.15
CA MET A 38 -1.43 18.19 -5.01
C MET A 38 -2.82 17.98 -5.62
N ASP A 39 -2.96 16.98 -6.48
CA ASP A 39 -4.24 16.52 -7.00
C ASP A 39 -4.86 15.50 -6.02
N TYR A 40 -5.59 16.00 -5.03
CA TYR A 40 -6.24 15.17 -4.00
C TYR A 40 -7.22 14.14 -4.58
N HIS A 41 -7.86 14.44 -5.72
CA HIS A 41 -8.79 13.50 -6.35
C HIS A 41 -8.02 12.30 -6.92
N LYS A 42 -6.91 12.57 -7.62
CA LYS A 42 -6.06 11.50 -8.16
C LYS A 42 -5.38 10.68 -7.06
N VAL A 43 -4.89 11.31 -5.99
CA VAL A 43 -4.35 10.61 -4.82
C VAL A 43 -5.42 9.73 -4.18
N SER A 44 -6.61 10.27 -3.94
CA SER A 44 -7.74 9.56 -3.33
C SER A 44 -8.13 8.30 -4.12
N ARG A 45 -8.09 8.36 -5.46
CA ARG A 45 -8.35 7.19 -6.31
C ARG A 45 -7.36 6.07 -6.06
N PHE A 46 -6.05 6.38 -6.05
CA PHE A 46 -5.01 5.38 -5.77
C PHE A 46 -5.13 4.81 -4.34
N VAL A 47 -5.43 5.65 -3.36
CA VAL A 47 -5.66 5.21 -1.97
C VAL A 47 -6.85 4.25 -1.88
N LEU A 48 -7.96 4.52 -2.59
CA LEU A 48 -9.13 3.64 -2.63
C LEU A 48 -8.83 2.31 -3.33
N GLU A 49 -7.99 2.32 -4.37
CA GLU A 49 -7.53 1.11 -5.06
C GLU A 49 -6.72 0.21 -4.10
N LEU A 50 -5.72 0.77 -3.43
CA LEU A 50 -4.93 0.03 -2.44
C LEU A 50 -5.79 -0.45 -1.26
N LYS A 51 -6.76 0.35 -0.80
CA LYS A 51 -7.75 -0.05 0.21
C LYS A 51 -8.52 -1.29 -0.21
N GLY A 52 -9.00 -1.31 -1.46
CA GLY A 52 -9.75 -2.42 -2.02
C GLY A 52 -8.91 -3.69 -2.07
N SER A 53 -7.71 -3.60 -2.65
CA SER A 53 -6.78 -4.72 -2.74
C SER A 53 -6.40 -5.28 -1.35
N SER A 54 -6.10 -4.39 -0.40
CA SER A 54 -5.79 -4.75 1.00
C SER A 54 -6.96 -5.47 1.68
N ALA A 55 -8.20 -5.05 1.42
CA ALA A 55 -9.39 -5.71 1.96
C ALA A 55 -9.57 -7.12 1.39
N CYS A 56 -9.29 -7.33 0.09
CA CYS A 56 -9.41 -8.62 -0.58
C CYS A 56 -8.46 -9.68 -0.02
N ILE A 57 -7.23 -9.30 0.37
CA ILE A 57 -6.23 -10.23 0.91
C ILE A 57 -6.21 -10.29 2.45
N GLY A 58 -7.08 -9.53 3.12
CA GLY A 58 -7.16 -9.51 4.58
C GLY A 58 -6.11 -8.65 5.29
N ALA A 59 -5.38 -7.79 4.58
CA ALA A 59 -4.38 -6.86 5.14
C ALA A 59 -5.07 -5.68 5.88
N GLN A 60 -5.58 -5.95 7.09
CA GLN A 60 -6.44 -5.01 7.83
C GLN A 60 -5.74 -3.70 8.21
N ARG A 61 -4.46 -3.75 8.60
CA ARG A 61 -3.68 -2.55 8.94
C ARG A 61 -3.56 -1.60 7.74
N VAL A 62 -3.07 -2.11 6.61
CA VAL A 62 -2.97 -1.37 5.35
C VAL A 62 -4.31 -0.76 4.95
N LYS A 63 -5.39 -1.55 5.01
CA LYS A 63 -6.77 -1.08 4.75
C LYS A 63 -7.15 0.10 5.64
N ASN A 64 -6.87 0.02 6.94
CA ASN A 64 -7.23 1.06 7.90
C ASN A 64 -6.41 2.35 7.70
N SER A 65 -5.10 2.22 7.41
CA SER A 65 -4.26 3.36 7.05
C SER A 65 -4.74 4.02 5.74
N CYS A 66 -5.21 3.23 4.76
CA CYS A 66 -5.84 3.78 3.55
C CYS A 66 -7.15 4.53 3.86
N ILE A 67 -7.95 4.10 4.85
CA ILE A 67 -9.16 4.83 5.27
C ILE A 67 -8.80 6.19 5.85
N GLN A 68 -7.78 6.26 6.72
CA GLN A 68 -7.29 7.51 7.29
C GLN A 68 -6.73 8.44 6.20
N PHE A 69 -5.91 7.91 5.28
CA PHE A 69 -5.40 8.68 4.16
C PHE A 69 -6.55 9.24 3.29
N HIS A 70 -7.56 8.43 3.00
CA HIS A 70 -8.71 8.89 2.23
C HIS A 70 -9.48 10.03 2.93
N GLN A 71 -9.54 10.04 4.26
CA GLN A 71 -10.09 11.17 5.03
C GLN A 71 -9.23 12.43 4.86
N CYS A 72 -7.90 12.33 4.98
CA CYS A 72 -7.00 13.47 4.72
C CYS A 72 -7.13 14.03 3.30
N CYS A 73 -7.39 13.16 2.30
CA CYS A 73 -7.68 13.61 0.94
C CYS A 73 -8.96 14.44 0.85
N GLN A 74 -10.03 14.02 1.56
CA GLN A 74 -11.32 14.73 1.59
C GLN A 74 -11.21 16.09 2.31
N GLU A 75 -10.43 16.13 3.37
CA GLU A 75 -10.12 17.36 4.13
C GLU A 75 -9.14 18.28 3.40
N LYS A 76 -8.55 17.81 2.29
CA LYS A 76 -7.49 18.50 1.53
C LYS A 76 -6.30 18.88 2.42
N SER A 77 -5.94 18.00 3.35
CA SER A 77 -4.82 18.19 4.28
C SER A 77 -3.54 17.63 3.67
N ARG A 78 -2.64 18.50 3.21
CA ARG A 78 -1.35 18.12 2.62
C ARG A 78 -0.48 17.35 3.62
N ASP A 79 -0.33 17.90 4.82
CA ASP A 79 0.47 17.28 5.89
C ASP A 79 -0.15 15.96 6.35
N GLY A 80 -1.48 15.90 6.42
CA GLY A 80 -2.21 14.66 6.71
C GLY A 80 -1.96 13.58 5.66
N CYS A 81 -1.97 13.95 4.37
CA CYS A 81 -1.64 13.03 3.28
C CYS A 81 -0.19 12.55 3.33
N LEU A 82 0.77 13.42 3.65
CA LEU A 82 2.19 13.06 3.80
C LEU A 82 2.38 12.07 4.95
N ASN A 83 1.85 12.37 6.13
CA ASN A 83 1.94 11.47 7.28
C ASN A 83 1.22 10.13 7.03
N SER A 84 0.08 10.17 6.34
CA SER A 84 -0.67 8.95 6.02
C SER A 84 0.03 8.09 4.97
N LEU A 85 0.82 8.67 4.06
CA LEU A 85 1.64 7.91 3.11
C LEU A 85 2.70 7.09 3.86
N ASP A 86 3.32 7.67 4.88
CA ASP A 86 4.30 6.94 5.70
C ASP A 86 3.63 5.80 6.49
N SER A 87 2.45 6.02 7.06
CA SER A 87 1.67 4.96 7.73
C SER A 87 1.30 3.82 6.77
N VAL A 88 0.81 4.15 5.56
CA VAL A 88 0.47 3.14 4.54
C VAL A 88 1.70 2.36 4.11
N ARG A 89 2.84 3.02 3.89
CA ARG A 89 4.11 2.35 3.55
C ARG A 89 4.53 1.37 4.64
N ASN A 90 4.58 1.82 5.89
CA ASN A 90 4.99 0.96 7.00
C ASN A 90 4.10 -0.29 7.10
N ASP A 91 2.77 -0.10 7.11
CA ASP A 91 1.84 -1.22 7.16
C ASP A 91 1.96 -2.16 5.94
N PHE A 92 2.19 -1.61 4.76
CA PHE A 92 2.30 -2.36 3.51
C PHE A 92 3.59 -3.19 3.47
N TYR A 93 4.72 -2.59 3.79
CA TYR A 93 6.01 -3.29 3.82
C TYR A 93 6.08 -4.33 4.93
N ASP A 94 5.41 -4.09 6.08
CA ASP A 94 5.23 -5.11 7.11
C ASP A 94 4.59 -6.36 6.49
N VAL A 95 3.48 -6.22 5.75
CA VAL A 95 2.80 -7.35 5.07
C VAL A 95 3.73 -8.02 4.06
N CYS A 96 4.36 -7.26 3.17
CA CYS A 96 5.19 -7.83 2.10
C CYS A 96 6.44 -8.56 2.64
N SER A 97 7.03 -8.06 3.72
CA SER A 97 8.21 -8.69 4.34
C SER A 97 7.90 -10.05 4.99
N MET A 98 6.66 -10.27 5.44
CA MET A 98 6.25 -11.55 6.04
C MET A 98 6.21 -12.69 5.02
N PHE A 99 5.98 -12.39 3.74
CA PHE A 99 5.77 -13.38 2.68
C PHE A 99 6.88 -13.40 1.62
N ASN A 100 7.74 -12.37 1.59
CA ASN A 100 8.90 -12.33 0.71
C ASN A 100 10.17 -11.95 1.48
N PRO A 101 10.87 -12.93 2.10
CA PRO A 101 12.11 -12.67 2.84
C PRO A 101 13.26 -12.15 1.97
N HIS A 102 13.11 -12.13 0.63
CA HIS A 102 14.09 -11.60 -0.30
C HIS A 102 13.76 -10.19 -0.83
N ALA A 103 12.59 -9.62 -0.49
CA ALA A 103 12.21 -8.26 -0.89
C ALA A 103 12.57 -7.22 0.19
N SER A 104 13.82 -7.19 0.64
CA SER A 104 14.36 -6.00 1.29
C SER A 104 14.88 -5.03 0.22
N GLY A 105 14.03 -4.10 -0.20
CA GLY A 105 14.47 -2.89 -0.91
C GLY A 105 15.32 -2.00 -0.01
N PRO A 106 16.15 -1.10 -0.59
CA PRO A 106 17.24 -0.46 0.15
C PRO A 106 16.72 0.46 1.25
N SER A 107 17.19 0.20 2.47
CA SER A 107 17.09 1.09 3.62
C SER A 107 17.51 2.51 3.23
N LEU A 108 16.54 3.43 3.19
CA LEU A 108 16.77 4.85 2.99
C LEU A 108 17.20 5.48 4.33
N HIS A 109 18.40 5.14 4.81
CA HIS A 109 19.08 5.98 5.78
C HIS A 109 19.92 7.03 5.03
N PRO A 110 19.72 8.34 5.28
CA PRO A 110 20.67 9.34 4.82
C PRO A 110 22.00 9.11 5.54
N LYS A 111 23.05 8.80 4.79
CA LYS A 111 24.42 8.95 5.29
C LYS A 111 24.70 10.45 5.39
N LEU A 112 24.80 10.94 6.62
CA LEU A 112 25.55 12.15 6.96
C LEU A 112 27.03 11.94 6.65
#